data_AF-A0A8H2VHX7-F1
#
_entry.id   AF-A0A8H2VHX7-F1
#
_cell.length_a   1.000
_cell.length_b   1.000
_cell.length_c   1.000
_cell.angle_alpha   90.00
_cell.angle_beta   90.00
_cell.angle_gamma   90.00
#
_symmetry.space_group_name_H-M   'P 1'
#
loop_
_entity.id
_entity.type
_entity.pdbx_description
1 polymer ?
#
loop_
_entity_poly.entity_id
_entity_poly.type
_entity_poly.pdbx_seq_one_letter_code
_entity_poly.pdbx_strand_id
1 'polypeptide(L)'
;MSLISKILQFIAIIIILHSGFSSYEFNQTSKHLSQNDILNSIVLPIDIKYEAIAGLLLFIISVFVSFEKIEYYSLRRQEGHSIETLSQGQYLKYITLNKATDRDNMINSDPTGDVSYTPNMVHIHEKRKLMRDWIQKQQDVN
;
A
#
# COMPACT_ATOMS: atom_id res chain seq x y z
N MET A 1 -0.94 -2.44 0.66
CA MET A 1 -1.69 -2.80 -0.56
C MET A 1 -2.66 -3.90 -0.20
N SER A 2 -3.94 -3.59 -0.31
CA SER A 2 -5.00 -4.50 0.04
C SER A 2 -4.92 -5.76 -0.80
N LEU A 3 -5.23 -6.91 -0.20
CA LEU A 3 -5.34 -8.17 -0.95
C LEU A 3 -6.34 -8.05 -2.10
N ILE A 4 -7.40 -7.26 -1.90
CA ILE A 4 -8.43 -6.96 -2.90
C ILE A 4 -7.83 -6.19 -4.08
N SER A 5 -6.98 -5.18 -3.84
CA SER A 5 -6.40 -4.39 -4.93
C SER A 5 -5.54 -5.25 -5.85
N LYS A 6 -4.77 -6.18 -5.27
CA LYS A 6 -3.92 -7.13 -6.02
C LYS A 6 -4.72 -8.09 -6.88
N ILE A 7 -5.79 -8.68 -6.32
CA ILE A 7 -6.68 -9.59 -7.07
C ILE A 7 -7.33 -8.83 -8.23
N LEU A 8 -7.85 -7.63 -7.96
CA LEU A 8 -8.47 -6.80 -8.98
C LEU A 8 -7.48 -6.40 -10.08
N GLN A 9 -6.23 -6.11 -9.70
CA GLN A 9 -5.16 -5.77 -10.65
C GLN A 9 -4.82 -6.97 -11.54
N PHE A 10 -4.70 -8.16 -10.95
CA PHE A 10 -4.41 -9.38 -11.68
C PHE A 10 -5.51 -9.73 -12.69
N ILE A 11 -6.78 -9.63 -12.28
CA ILE A 11 -7.94 -9.83 -13.16
C ILE A 11 -7.94 -8.80 -14.28
N ALA A 12 -7.70 -7.52 -13.97
CA ALA A 12 -7.66 -6.47 -14.99
C ALA A 12 -6.55 -6.70 -16.03
N ILE A 13 -5.36 -7.14 -15.59
CA ILE A 13 -4.26 -7.50 -16.49
C ILE A 13 -4.66 -8.66 -17.40
N ILE A 14 -5.30 -9.71 -16.86
CA ILE A 14 -5.78 -10.84 -17.66
C ILE A 14 -6.79 -10.39 -18.71
N ILE A 15 -7.76 -9.54 -18.35
CA ILE A 15 -8.77 -9.04 -19.29
C ILE A 15 -8.12 -8.21 -20.41
N ILE A 16 -7.18 -7.33 -20.06
CA ILE A 16 -6.45 -6.53 -21.06
C ILE A 16 -5.65 -7.45 -21.99
N LEU A 17 -4.94 -8.45 -21.45
CA LEU A 17 -4.19 -9.41 -22.27
C LEU A 17 -5.13 -10.24 -23.17
N HIS A 18 -6.26 -10.67 -22.65
CA HIS A 18 -7.28 -11.42 -23.40
C HIS A 18 -7.83 -10.57 -24.55
N SER A 19 -8.28 -9.34 -24.28
CA SER A 19 -8.75 -8.42 -25.32
C SER A 19 -7.66 -8.08 -26.35
N GLY A 20 -6.40 -7.98 -25.92
CA GLY A 20 -5.25 -7.77 -26.79
C GLY A 20 -4.97 -8.97 -27.71
N PHE A 21 -5.11 -10.18 -27.18
CA PHE A 21 -5.00 -11.41 -27.95
C PHE A 21 -6.14 -11.54 -28.97
N SER A 22 -7.39 -11.31 -28.56
CA SER A 22 -8.54 -11.30 -29.48
C SER A 22 -8.42 -10.23 -30.56
N SER A 23 -7.94 -9.03 -30.22
CA SER A 23 -7.66 -7.99 -31.20
C SER A 23 -6.54 -8.39 -32.16
N TYR A 24 -5.52 -9.12 -31.69
CA TYR A 24 -4.43 -9.61 -32.54
C TYR A 24 -4.94 -10.66 -33.55
N GLU A 25 -5.71 -11.66 -33.09
CA GLU A 25 -6.30 -12.67 -33.95
C GLU A 25 -7.25 -12.04 -34.98
N PHE A 26 -8.10 -11.11 -34.55
CA PHE A 26 -8.97 -10.35 -35.45
C PHE A 26 -8.16 -9.58 -36.50
N ASN A 27 -7.12 -8.87 -36.10
CA ASN A 27 -6.30 -8.11 -37.04
C ASN A 27 -5.55 -9.01 -38.03
N GLN A 28 -5.06 -10.17 -37.58
CA GLN A 28 -4.36 -11.13 -38.44
C GLN A 28 -5.32 -11.76 -39.45
N THR A 29 -6.48 -12.24 -39.00
CA THR A 29 -7.52 -12.80 -39.88
C THR A 29 -8.06 -11.76 -40.85
N SER A 30 -8.30 -10.54 -40.39
CA SER A 30 -8.74 -9.42 -41.22
C SER A 30 -7.74 -9.13 -42.34
N LYS A 31 -6.43 -9.11 -42.05
CA LYS A 31 -5.38 -8.94 -43.08
C LYS A 31 -5.42 -10.03 -44.14
N HIS A 32 -5.61 -11.29 -43.74
CA HIS A 32 -5.74 -12.42 -44.69
C HIS A 32 -7.02 -12.34 -45.54
N LEU A 33 -8.15 -11.90 -44.98
CA LEU A 33 -9.39 -11.71 -45.74
C LEU A 33 -9.34 -10.50 -46.67
N SER A 34 -8.66 -9.43 -46.26
CA SER A 34 -8.51 -8.20 -47.05
C SER A 34 -7.72 -8.41 -48.34
N GLN A 35 -6.82 -9.41 -48.36
CA GLN A 35 -6.09 -9.83 -49.56
C GLN A 35 -6.96 -10.60 -50.57
N ASN A 36 -8.14 -11.09 -50.18
CA ASN A 36 -8.99 -12.00 -50.97
C ASN A 36 -10.36 -11.37 -51.37
N ASP A 37 -10.40 -10.08 -51.71
CA ASP A 37 -11.52 -9.40 -52.40
C ASP A 37 -12.81 -9.03 -51.62
N ILE A 38 -12.72 -8.51 -50.39
CA ILE A 38 -13.86 -7.75 -49.81
C ILE A 38 -13.36 -6.47 -49.12
N LEU A 39 -13.32 -5.38 -49.89
CA LEU A 39 -13.10 -3.99 -49.45
C LEU A 39 -14.32 -3.41 -48.71
N ASN A 40 -14.81 -4.10 -47.69
CA ASN A 40 -15.69 -3.48 -46.71
C ASN A 40 -14.86 -3.21 -45.47
N SER A 41 -14.94 -1.97 -44.95
CA SER A 41 -14.21 -1.51 -43.78
C SER A 41 -14.28 -2.55 -42.66
N ILE A 42 -13.21 -3.32 -42.48
CA ILE A 42 -13.14 -4.31 -41.41
C ILE A 42 -12.94 -3.53 -40.12
N VAL A 43 -14.04 -3.27 -39.42
CA VAL A 43 -14.05 -2.54 -38.15
C VAL A 43 -13.89 -3.54 -37.02
N LEU A 44 -13.08 -3.20 -36.02
CA LEU A 44 -12.92 -4.01 -34.83
C LEU A 44 -14.29 -4.29 -34.17
N PRO A 45 -14.61 -5.55 -33.86
CA PRO A 45 -15.82 -5.94 -33.16
C PRO A 45 -16.03 -5.15 -31.87
N ILE A 46 -17.29 -4.86 -31.59
CA ILE A 46 -17.69 -3.94 -30.51
C ILE A 46 -17.46 -4.58 -29.13
N ASP A 47 -17.57 -5.90 -29.04
CA ASP A 47 -17.23 -6.71 -27.86
C ASP A 47 -15.76 -6.54 -27.45
N ILE A 48 -14.81 -6.68 -28.37
CA ILE A 48 -13.37 -6.50 -28.10
C ILE A 48 -13.09 -5.07 -27.61
N LYS A 49 -13.77 -4.07 -28.18
CA LYS A 49 -13.65 -2.67 -27.74
C LYS A 49 -14.13 -2.51 -26.30
N TYR A 50 -15.30 -3.04 -25.96
CA TYR A 50 -15.85 -2.92 -24.61
C TYR A 50 -15.05 -3.73 -23.59
N GLU A 51 -14.51 -4.88 -23.97
CA GLU A 51 -13.63 -5.67 -23.11
C GLU A 51 -12.35 -4.90 -22.77
N ALA A 52 -11.70 -4.29 -23.75
CA ALA A 52 -10.52 -3.47 -23.53
C ALA A 52 -10.82 -2.25 -22.64
N ILE A 53 -11.96 -1.57 -22.85
CA ILE A 53 -12.39 -0.43 -22.02
C ILE A 53 -12.70 -0.90 -20.59
N ALA A 54 -13.40 -2.02 -20.43
CA ALA A 54 -13.72 -2.58 -19.13
C ALA A 54 -12.47 -2.99 -18.36
N GLY A 55 -11.52 -3.66 -19.02
CA GLY A 55 -10.21 -4.01 -18.46
C GLY A 55 -9.42 -2.77 -18.02
N LEU A 56 -9.42 -1.72 -18.84
CA LEU A 56 -8.77 -0.44 -18.50
C LEU A 56 -9.42 0.23 -17.28
N LEU A 57 -10.75 0.30 -17.23
CA LEU A 57 -11.47 0.88 -16.10
C LEU A 57 -11.21 0.09 -14.81
N LEU A 58 -11.24 -1.25 -14.88
CA LEU A 58 -10.90 -2.11 -13.73
C LEU A 58 -9.46 -1.91 -13.27
N PHE A 59 -8.52 -1.74 -14.20
CA PHE A 59 -7.12 -1.45 -13.86
C PHE A 59 -6.98 -0.13 -13.12
N ILE A 60 -7.63 0.94 -13.61
CA ILE A 60 -7.64 2.26 -12.96
C ILE A 60 -8.23 2.16 -11.54
N ILE A 61 -9.38 1.49 -11.39
CA ILE A 61 -10.02 1.29 -10.09
C ILE A 61 -9.10 0.52 -9.14
N SER A 62 -8.44 -0.52 -9.62
CA SER A 62 -7.48 -1.31 -8.85
C SER A 62 -6.34 -0.45 -8.31
N VAL A 63 -5.81 0.47 -9.11
CA VAL A 63 -4.77 1.41 -8.67
C VAL A 63 -5.27 2.29 -7.53
N PHE A 64 -6.50 2.82 -7.60
CA PHE A 64 -7.07 3.63 -6.54
C PHE A 64 -7.33 2.83 -5.26
N VAL A 65 -7.88 1.62 -5.37
CA VAL A 65 -8.12 0.71 -4.23
C VAL A 65 -6.81 0.25 -3.58
N SER A 66 -5.69 0.34 -4.30
CA SER A 66 -4.36 0.04 -3.78
C SER A 66 -3.88 1.00 -2.70
N PHE A 67 -4.38 2.24 -2.70
CA PHE A 67 -4.10 3.22 -1.66
C PHE A 67 -4.91 2.89 -0.41
N GLU A 68 -4.23 2.39 0.61
CA GLU A 68 -4.81 2.19 1.93
C GLU A 68 -4.62 3.43 2.79
N LYS A 69 -5.52 3.61 3.76
CA LYS A 69 -5.32 4.63 4.79
C LYS A 69 -4.08 4.27 5.60
N ILE A 70 -3.28 5.28 5.92
CA ILE A 70 -2.06 5.08 6.68
C ILE A 70 -2.43 4.89 8.14
N GLU A 71 -2.03 3.74 8.68
CA GLU A 71 -2.21 3.36 10.08
C GLU A 71 -0.85 3.12 10.72
N TYR A 72 -0.75 3.44 11.99
CA TYR A 72 0.48 3.34 12.76
C TYR A 72 0.25 2.61 14.07
N TYR A 73 1.33 2.02 14.59
CA TYR A 73 1.38 1.50 15.94
C TYR A 73 2.10 2.50 16.84
N SER A 74 1.60 2.68 18.06
CA SER A 74 2.29 3.48 19.08
C SER A 74 3.58 2.79 19.53
N LEU A 75 4.68 3.53 19.64
CA LEU A 75 5.96 2.99 20.13
C LEU A 75 5.95 2.68 21.64
N ARG A 76 5.17 3.45 22.41
CA ARG A 76 5.03 3.26 23.85
C ARG A 76 3.67 2.66 24.17
N ARG A 77 3.65 1.46 24.75
CA ARG A 77 2.43 0.86 25.30
C ARG A 77 2.06 1.59 26.59
N GLN A 78 0.87 2.20 26.64
CA GLN A 78 0.26 2.60 27.90
C GLN A 78 -0.28 1.35 28.62
N GLU A 79 0.01 1.22 29.91
CA GLU A 79 -0.48 0.10 30.72
C GLU A 79 -2.01 0.07 30.70
N GLY A 80 -2.61 -1.09 30.38
CA GLY A 80 -4.06 -1.28 30.33
C GLY A 80 -4.73 -1.11 28.95
N HIS A 81 -4.00 -0.64 27.92
CA HIS A 81 -4.55 -0.50 26.57
C HIS A 81 -4.03 -1.61 25.62
N SER A 82 -4.94 -2.16 24.82
CA SER A 82 -4.59 -3.08 23.74
C SER A 82 -3.76 -2.35 22.67
N ILE A 83 -3.05 -3.07 21.80
CA ILE A 83 -2.31 -2.45 20.69
C ILE A 83 -3.34 -1.91 19.70
N GLU A 84 -3.79 -0.68 19.93
CA GLU A 84 -4.74 -0.02 19.05
C GLU A 84 -3.99 0.61 17.87
N THR A 85 -4.54 0.44 16.67
CA THR A 85 -4.01 1.08 15.48
C THR A 85 -4.40 2.56 15.50
N LEU A 86 -3.40 3.42 15.43
CA LEU A 86 -3.57 4.87 15.34
C LEU A 86 -3.74 5.22 13.86
N SER A 87 -4.93 5.67 13.48
CA SER A 87 -5.25 6.07 12.11
C SER A 87 -5.52 7.56 12.02
N GLN A 88 -4.87 8.24 11.07
CA GLN A 88 -5.16 9.64 10.74
C GLN A 88 -6.27 9.77 9.70
N GLY A 89 -6.82 8.65 9.21
CA GLY A 89 -7.87 8.63 8.20
C GLY A 89 -7.42 9.04 6.79
N GLN A 90 -6.11 9.19 6.56
CA GLN A 90 -5.54 9.74 5.33
C GLN A 90 -4.81 8.69 4.50
N TYR A 91 -4.84 8.85 3.18
CA TYR A 91 -4.16 7.96 2.23
C TYR A 91 -2.70 8.37 1.96
N LEU A 92 -2.37 9.64 2.14
CA LEU A 92 -1.07 10.21 1.82
C LEU A 92 -0.51 10.97 3.03
N LYS A 93 0.81 11.08 3.08
CA LYS A 93 1.50 11.85 4.12
C LYS A 93 1.36 13.34 3.86
N TYR A 94 1.24 14.12 4.92
CA TYR A 94 1.33 15.57 4.82
C TYR A 94 2.73 16.05 4.45
N ILE A 95 2.78 17.10 3.64
CA ILE A 95 4.03 17.79 3.25
C ILE A 95 4.37 18.96 4.17
N THR A 96 3.36 19.54 4.84
CA THR A 96 3.56 20.69 5.73
C THR A 96 4.13 20.20 7.06
N LEU A 97 5.29 20.74 7.46
CA LEU A 97 6.02 20.29 8.63
C LEU A 97 5.14 20.20 9.88
N ASN A 98 4.36 21.24 10.19
CA ASN A 98 3.48 21.28 11.36
C ASN A 98 2.57 20.03 11.45
N LYS A 99 1.92 19.66 10.33
CA LYS A 99 1.04 18.48 10.28
C LYS A 99 1.80 17.15 10.12
N ALA A 100 2.99 17.19 9.54
CA ALA A 100 3.83 16.01 9.44
C ALA A 100 4.32 15.58 10.82
N THR A 101 4.69 16.54 11.68
CA THR A 101 5.13 16.28 13.06
C THR A 101 4.01 15.74 13.94
N ASP A 102 2.74 16.07 13.68
CA ASP A 102 1.59 15.51 14.41
C ASP A 102 1.56 13.97 14.36
N ARG A 103 1.98 13.38 13.24
CA ARG A 103 2.13 11.92 13.12
C ARG A 103 3.19 11.39 14.09
N ASP A 104 4.35 12.03 14.11
CA ASP A 104 5.48 11.57 14.90
C ASP A 104 5.17 11.74 16.40
N ASN A 105 4.48 12.81 16.78
CA ASN A 105 3.93 13.01 18.12
C ASN A 105 2.90 11.93 18.49
N MET A 106 1.98 11.63 17.58
CA MET A 106 0.93 10.62 17.79
C MET A 106 1.51 9.23 18.06
N ILE A 107 2.57 8.84 17.34
CA ILE A 107 3.23 7.54 17.54
C ILE A 107 4.25 7.55 18.68
N ASN A 108 4.46 8.69 19.35
CA ASN A 108 5.47 8.94 20.37
C ASN A 108 6.90 8.71 19.86
N SER A 109 7.19 9.15 18.63
CA SER A 109 8.54 9.14 18.06
C SER A 109 9.11 10.55 17.98
N ASP A 110 10.40 10.69 18.27
CA ASP A 110 11.16 11.91 17.98
C ASP A 110 12.00 11.70 16.71
N PRO A 111 11.72 12.43 15.60
CA PRO A 111 12.53 12.39 14.39
C PRO A 111 14.00 12.78 14.59
N THR A 112 14.29 13.56 15.64
CA THR A 112 15.63 14.00 16.05
C THR A 112 16.19 13.21 17.22
N GLY A 113 15.66 12.01 17.47
CA GLY A 113 16.00 11.17 18.62
C GLY A 113 17.49 10.85 18.78
N ASP A 114 18.27 10.82 17.70
CA ASP A 114 19.72 10.63 17.76
C ASP A 114 20.44 11.75 18.53
N VAL A 115 19.89 12.96 18.48
CA VAL A 115 20.39 14.13 19.22
C VAL A 115 19.68 14.23 20.57
N SER A 116 18.35 14.12 20.59
CA SER A 116 17.56 14.31 21.82
C SER A 116 17.84 13.25 22.89
N TYR A 117 18.01 11.99 22.49
CA TYR A 117 18.25 10.88 23.42
C TYR A 117 19.72 10.54 23.61
N THR A 118 20.61 11.10 22.78
CA THR A 118 22.07 10.89 22.85
C THR A 118 22.46 9.41 23.08
N PRO A 119 22.09 8.48 22.18
CA PRO A 119 22.29 7.04 22.41
C PRO A 119 23.76 6.66 22.64
N ASN A 120 24.70 7.49 22.15
CA ASN A 120 26.13 7.32 22.33
C ASN A 120 26.64 7.66 23.75
N MET A 121 25.86 8.39 24.55
CA MET A 121 26.26 8.85 25.90
C MET A 121 25.48 8.17 27.03
N VAL A 122 24.87 7.02 26.76
CA VAL A 122 24.08 6.30 27.76
C VAL A 122 24.98 5.75 28.87
N HIS A 123 24.68 6.10 30.12
CA HIS A 123 25.34 5.52 31.29
C HIS A 123 24.98 4.04 31.47
N ILE A 124 25.83 3.16 30.93
CA ILE A 124 25.61 1.70 30.90
C ILE A 124 25.47 1.13 32.32
N HIS A 125 26.32 1.55 33.26
CA HIS A 125 26.29 1.05 34.64
C HIS A 125 24.98 1.39 35.36
N GLU A 126 24.45 2.59 35.12
CA GLU A 126 23.19 3.05 35.69
C GLU A 126 22.01 2.27 35.09
N LYS A 127 21.95 2.11 33.76
CA LYS A 127 20.93 1.28 33.10
C LYS A 127 20.92 -0.17 33.61
N ARG A 128 22.10 -0.75 33.83
CA ARG A 128 22.21 -2.11 34.41
C ARG A 128 21.73 -2.15 35.86
N LYS A 129 21.97 -1.09 36.65
CA LYS A 129 21.45 -0.98 38.03
C LYS A 129 19.92 -0.92 38.02
N LEU A 130 19.33 -0.03 37.21
CA LEU A 130 17.89 0.10 37.05
C LEU A 130 17.21 -1.22 36.66
N MET A 131 17.82 -1.98 35.76
CA MET A 131 17.32 -3.30 35.38
C MET A 131 17.36 -4.29 36.55
N ARG A 132 18.46 -4.34 37.31
CA ARG A 132 18.57 -5.21 38.49
C ARG A 132 17.54 -4.85 39.55
N ASP A 133 17.39 -3.57 39.84
CA ASP A 133 16.43 -3.05 40.82
C ASP A 133 14.98 -3.39 40.40
N TRP A 134 14.67 -3.32 39.10
CA TRP A 134 13.37 -3.73 38.55
C TRP A 134 13.12 -5.23 38.69
N ILE A 135 14.11 -6.07 38.38
CA ILE A 135 14.01 -7.54 38.53
C ILE A 135 13.75 -7.90 40.00
N GLN A 136 14.50 -7.31 40.92
CA GLN A 136 14.34 -7.57 42.35
C GLN A 136 12.95 -7.15 42.84
N LYS A 137 12.46 -5.99 42.40
CA LYS A 137 11.11 -5.52 42.70
C LYS A 137 10.00 -6.45 42.16
N GLN A 138 10.21 -7.13 41.04
CA GLN A 138 9.26 -8.14 40.56
C GLN A 138 9.32 -9.45 41.34
N GLN A 139 10.49 -9.80 41.88
CA GLN A 139 10.66 -10.98 42.72
C GLN A 139 10.05 -10.79 44.11
N ASP A 140 10.10 -9.58 44.67
CA ASP A 140 9.53 -9.25 45.98
C ASP A 140 7.99 -9.11 45.99
N VAL A 141 7.35 -9.02 44.81
CA VAL A 141 5.89 -8.86 44.65
C VAL A 141 5.16 -10.20 44.37
N ASN A 142 5.91 -11.28 44.10
CA ASN A 142 5.40 -12.66 43.98
C ASN A 142 5.65 -13.44 45.28
#